data_AF-A0A4R1NN01-F1
#
_entry.id   AF-A0A4R1NN01-F1
#
_cell.length_a   1.000
_cell.length_b   1.000
_cell.length_c   1.000
_cell.angle_alpha   90.00
_cell.angle_beta   90.00
_cell.angle_gamma   90.00
#
_symmetry.space_group_name_H-M   'P 1'
#
loop_
_entity.id
_entity.type
_entity.pdbx_description
1 polymer ?
#
loop_
_entity_poly.entity_id
_entity_poly.type
_entity_poly.pdbx_seq_one_letter_code
_entity_poly.pdbx_strand_id
1 'polypeptide(L)'
;MFLLIAFFSLLGPVIAALATFLTALVLLKARPVLASVMLVLIVGLLTILLFEFRYDLGLELPDLPWMPSGAYSETITLIVACLLFALHSSSWLRWPEGLGRKWTTITAAVFWGFTALALLALSQLSYSI
;
A
#
# COMPACT_ATOMS: atom_id res chain seq x y z
N MET A 1 1.49 18.40 -12.17
CA MET A 1 1.40 16.95 -12.47
C MET A 1 2.48 16.16 -11.74
N PHE A 2 3.77 16.45 -11.94
CA PHE A 2 4.89 15.79 -11.26
C PHE A 2 4.81 15.81 -9.71
N LEU A 3 4.50 16.97 -9.12
CA LEU A 3 4.37 17.15 -7.66
C LEU A 3 3.25 16.29 -7.03
N LEU A 4 2.17 16.06 -7.79
CA LEU A 4 1.02 15.24 -7.40
C LEU A 4 1.37 13.75 -7.47
N ILE A 5 2.11 13.35 -8.51
CA ILE A 5 2.64 11.99 -8.68
C ILE A 5 3.63 11.67 -7.55
N ALA A 6 4.57 12.58 -7.27
CA ALA A 6 5.54 12.46 -6.18
C ALA A 6 4.86 12.38 -4.79
N PHE A 7 3.81 13.17 -4.56
CA PHE A 7 3.05 13.10 -3.31
C PHE A 7 2.35 11.74 -3.14
N PHE A 8 1.70 11.22 -4.19
CA PHE A 8 1.00 9.93 -4.12
C PHE A 8 1.91 8.71 -4.20
N SER A 9 3.17 8.86 -4.64
CA SER A 9 4.19 7.82 -4.55
C SER A 9 4.90 7.80 -3.19
N LEU A 10 5.12 8.96 -2.54
CA LEU A 10 5.83 9.04 -1.25
C LEU A 10 4.90 9.04 -0.03
N LEU A 11 3.91 9.94 0.02
CA LEU A 11 3.04 10.13 1.19
C LEU A 11 1.73 9.35 1.08
N GLY A 12 1.25 9.15 -0.15
CA GLY A 12 0.06 8.34 -0.45
C GLY A 12 0.07 6.95 0.18
N PRO A 13 1.13 6.12 -0.01
CA PRO A 13 1.19 4.77 0.53
C PRO A 13 1.22 4.75 2.06
N VAL A 14 1.82 5.76 2.71
CA VAL A 14 1.88 5.87 4.17
C VAL A 14 0.49 6.13 4.76
N ILE A 15 -0.25 7.08 4.20
CA ILE A 15 -1.62 7.39 4.63
C ILE A 15 -2.54 6.19 4.34
N ALA A 16 -2.38 5.56 3.16
CA ALA A 16 -3.12 4.36 2.78
C ALA A 16 -2.85 3.21 3.75
N ALA A 17 -1.58 2.95 4.10
CA ALA A 17 -1.18 1.92 5.05
C ALA A 17 -1.76 2.14 6.45
N LEU A 18 -1.78 3.38 6.94
CA LEU A 18 -2.41 3.71 8.21
C LEU A 18 -3.92 3.45 8.18
N ALA A 19 -4.60 3.85 7.11
CA ALA A 19 -6.02 3.57 6.94
C ALA A 19 -6.29 2.05 6.86
N THR A 20 -5.46 1.30 6.13
CA THR A 20 -5.51 -0.16 6.06
C THR A 20 -5.30 -0.81 7.42
N PHE A 21 -4.33 -0.34 8.22
CA PHE A 21 -4.10 -0.83 9.58
C PHE A 21 -5.34 -0.63 10.46
N LEU A 22 -5.94 0.56 10.44
CA LEU A 22 -7.16 0.85 11.19
C LEU A 22 -8.34 -0.01 10.73
N THR A 23 -8.51 -0.21 9.43
CA THR A 23 -9.53 -1.12 8.88
C THR A 23 -9.30 -2.55 9.35
N ALA A 24 -8.06 -3.04 9.30
CA ALA A 24 -7.72 -4.40 9.73
C ALA A 24 -8.00 -4.59 11.23
N LEU A 25 -7.67 -3.63 12.09
CA LEU A 25 -7.99 -3.69 13.53
C LEU A 25 -9.49 -3.81 13.78
N VAL A 26 -10.32 -3.07 13.04
CA VAL A 26 -11.78 -3.15 13.14
C VAL A 26 -12.29 -4.51 12.66
N LEU A 27 -11.74 -5.01 11.56
CA LEU A 27 -12.15 -6.29 10.97
C LEU A 27 -11.58 -7.51 11.71
N LEU A 28 -10.59 -7.36 12.59
CA LEU A 28 -9.87 -8.47 13.22
C LEU A 28 -10.80 -9.45 13.94
N LYS A 29 -11.87 -8.94 14.59
CA LYS A 29 -12.85 -9.78 15.30
C LYS A 29 -13.89 -10.42 14.39
N ALA A 30 -14.30 -9.74 13.31
CA ALA A 30 -15.39 -10.20 12.44
C ALA A 30 -14.91 -10.99 11.22
N ARG A 31 -13.72 -10.67 10.71
CA ARG A 31 -13.08 -11.26 9.53
C ARG A 31 -11.57 -11.36 9.76
N PRO A 32 -11.11 -12.22 10.69
CA PRO A 32 -9.71 -12.30 11.09
C PRO A 32 -8.79 -12.60 9.91
N VAL A 33 -9.20 -13.50 9.00
CA VAL A 33 -8.38 -13.85 7.81
C VAL A 33 -8.13 -12.64 6.93
N LEU A 34 -9.17 -11.86 6.62
CA LEU A 34 -9.07 -10.66 5.79
C LEU A 34 -8.20 -9.58 6.46
N ALA A 35 -8.40 -9.37 7.76
CA ALA A 35 -7.59 -8.46 8.55
C ALA A 35 -6.11 -8.88 8.58
N SER A 36 -5.83 -10.16 8.82
CA SER A 36 -4.47 -10.71 8.82
C SER A 36 -3.80 -10.56 7.45
N VAL A 37 -4.51 -10.84 6.36
CA VAL A 37 -3.98 -10.65 4.99
C VAL A 37 -3.65 -9.17 4.76
N MET A 38 -4.55 -8.25 5.11
CA MET A 38 -4.29 -6.81 5.01
C MET A 38 -3.04 -6.42 5.82
N LEU A 39 -2.92 -6.88 7.06
CA LEU A 39 -1.76 -6.58 7.91
C LEU A 39 -0.45 -7.13 7.35
N VAL A 40 -0.44 -8.38 6.88
CA VAL A 40 0.75 -8.99 6.25
C VAL A 40 1.16 -8.21 5.01
N LEU A 41 0.20 -7.83 4.17
CA LEU A 41 0.48 -7.03 2.97
C LEU A 41 1.08 -5.67 3.31
N ILE A 42 0.54 -4.94 4.30
CA ILE A 42 1.11 -3.63 4.65
C ILE A 42 2.48 -3.78 5.30
N VAL A 43 2.70 -4.79 6.15
CA VAL A 43 3.99 -4.98 6.83
C VAL A 43 5.05 -5.35 5.81
N GLY A 44 4.73 -6.27 4.89
CA GLY A 44 5.61 -6.61 3.77
C GLY A 44 5.94 -5.39 2.92
N LEU A 45 4.95 -4.58 2.57
CA LEU A 45 5.16 -3.37 1.78
C LEU A 45 6.01 -2.32 2.51
N LEU A 46 5.71 -2.02 3.77
CA LEU A 46 6.50 -1.06 4.56
C LEU A 46 7.95 -1.53 4.73
N THR A 47 8.17 -2.84 4.84
CA THR A 47 9.51 -3.43 4.84
C THR A 47 10.20 -3.14 3.51
N ILE A 48 9.53 -3.37 2.37
CA ILE A 48 10.10 -3.09 1.04
C ILE A 48 10.48 -1.61 0.91
N LEU A 49 9.54 -0.72 1.22
CA LEU A 49 9.74 0.73 1.12
C LEU A 49 10.87 1.23 2.02
N LEU A 50 10.97 0.72 3.26
CA LEU A 50 12.03 1.12 4.19
C LEU A 50 13.43 0.84 3.61
N PHE A 51 13.59 -0.30 2.96
CA PHE A 51 14.85 -0.71 2.36
C PHE A 51 15.13 0.00 1.03
N GLU A 52 14.12 0.33 0.23
CA GLU A 52 14.30 1.22 -0.92
C GLU A 52 14.79 2.61 -0.47
N PHE A 53 14.11 3.19 0.53
CA PHE A 53 14.43 4.51 1.03
C PHE A 53 15.69 4.56 1.90
N ARG A 54 16.37 3.43 2.17
CA ARG A 54 17.58 3.45 3.00
C ARG A 54 18.68 4.33 2.42
N TYR A 55 18.80 4.35 1.09
CA TYR A 55 19.77 5.19 0.41
C TYR A 55 19.35 6.66 0.41
N ASP A 56 18.07 6.93 0.17
CA ASP A 56 17.51 8.28 0.16
C ASP A 56 17.48 8.93 1.55
N LEU A 57 17.34 8.12 2.60
CA LEU A 57 17.28 8.54 4.01
C LEU A 57 18.64 8.44 4.71
N GLY A 58 19.68 7.94 4.05
CA GLY A 58 21.01 7.73 4.64
C GLY A 58 21.02 6.70 5.79
N LEU A 59 20.12 5.72 5.74
CA LEU A 59 20.02 4.65 6.74
C LEU A 59 20.99 3.51 6.42
N GLU A 60 21.83 3.16 7.38
CA GLU A 60 22.71 1.99 7.30
C GLU A 60 21.94 0.72 7.70
N LEU A 61 21.14 0.19 6.78
CA LEU A 61 20.45 -1.11 6.96
C LEU A 61 21.30 -2.26 6.41
N PRO A 62 21.31 -3.43 7.08
CA PRO A 62 22.07 -4.59 6.63
C PRO A 62 21.59 -5.07 5.24
N ASP A 63 22.51 -5.55 4.42
CA ASP A 63 22.15 -6.13 3.13
C ASP A 63 21.43 -7.47 3.31
N LEU A 64 20.27 -7.58 2.67
CA LEU A 64 19.43 -8.77 2.74
C LEU A 64 19.38 -9.45 1.36
N PRO A 65 19.81 -10.71 1.23
CA PRO A 65 19.94 -11.38 -0.07
C PRO A 65 18.60 -11.69 -0.74
N TRP A 66 17.50 -11.65 0.01
CA TRP A 66 16.14 -11.85 -0.49
C TRP A 66 15.46 -10.54 -0.91
N MET A 67 16.12 -9.39 -0.72
CA MET A 67 15.54 -8.11 -1.07
C MET A 67 15.43 -7.95 -2.59
N PRO A 68 14.25 -7.59 -3.13
CA PRO A 68 14.11 -7.32 -4.56
C PRO A 68 14.99 -6.13 -4.98
N SER A 69 15.48 -6.15 -6.22
CA SER A 69 16.12 -4.97 -6.81
C SER A 69 15.07 -3.89 -7.11
N GLY A 70 15.52 -2.64 -7.32
CA GLY A 70 14.64 -1.46 -7.50
C GLY A 70 13.47 -1.67 -8.48
N ALA A 71 13.73 -2.23 -9.67
CA ALA A 71 12.66 -2.47 -10.66
C ALA A 71 11.64 -3.53 -10.19
N TYR A 72 12.10 -4.54 -9.45
CA TYR A 72 11.21 -5.57 -8.89
C TYR A 72 10.43 -5.04 -7.69
N SER A 73 11.01 -4.18 -6.85
CA SER A 73 10.32 -3.57 -5.71
C SER A 73 9.25 -2.57 -6.15
N GLU A 74 9.47 -1.79 -7.20
CA GLU A 74 8.43 -0.97 -7.82
C GLU A 74 7.24 -1.82 -8.29
N THR A 75 7.53 -2.92 -8.99
CA THR A 75 6.51 -3.85 -9.49
C THR A 75 5.73 -4.51 -8.34
N ILE A 76 6.43 -4.98 -7.30
CA ILE A 76 5.81 -5.57 -6.11
C ILE A 76 4.94 -4.53 -5.39
N THR A 77 5.40 -3.30 -5.26
CA THR A 77 4.64 -2.20 -4.64
C THR A 77 3.35 -1.93 -5.39
N LEU A 78 3.39 -1.89 -6.72
CA LEU A 78 2.20 -1.77 -7.55
C LEU A 78 1.24 -2.96 -7.38
N ILE A 79 1.75 -4.19 -7.37
CA ILE A 79 0.94 -5.39 -7.15
C ILE A 79 0.25 -5.33 -5.79
N VAL A 80 0.97 -4.98 -4.72
CA VAL A 80 0.41 -4.87 -3.37
C VAL A 80 -0.63 -3.75 -3.30
N ALA A 81 -0.38 -2.60 -3.93
CA ALA A 81 -1.36 -1.52 -4.02
C ALA A 81 -2.67 -1.97 -4.69
N CYS A 82 -2.58 -2.70 -5.81
CA CYS A 82 -3.73 -3.27 -6.49
C CYS A 82 -4.48 -4.32 -5.64
N LEU A 83 -3.75 -5.18 -4.93
CA LEU A 83 -4.35 -6.17 -4.03
C LEU A 83 -5.08 -5.49 -2.86
N LEU A 84 -4.45 -4.50 -2.22
CA LEU A 84 -5.07 -3.74 -1.13
C LEU A 84 -6.29 -2.96 -1.62
N PHE A 85 -6.23 -2.38 -2.82
CA PHE A 85 -7.39 -1.75 -3.46
C PHE A 85 -8.56 -2.72 -3.62
N ALA A 86 -8.31 -3.93 -4.14
CA ALA A 86 -9.34 -4.95 -4.32
C ALA A 86 -9.90 -5.46 -2.98
N LEU A 87 -9.04 -5.68 -1.98
CA LEU A 87 -9.44 -6.10 -0.64
C LEU A 87 -10.28 -5.02 0.05
N HIS A 88 -9.93 -3.74 -0.06
CA HIS A 88 -10.72 -2.66 0.51
C HIS A 88 -12.06 -2.45 -0.22
N SER A 89 -12.07 -2.56 -1.54
CA SER A 89 -13.29 -2.48 -2.34
C SER A 89 -14.27 -3.62 -2.02
N SER A 90 -13.78 -4.85 -1.92
CA SER A 90 -14.59 -6.01 -1.53
C SER A 90 -15.05 -5.94 -0.06
N SER A 91 -14.19 -5.45 0.85
CA SER A 91 -14.54 -5.19 2.25
C SER A 91 -15.65 -4.17 2.38
N TRP A 92 -15.62 -3.11 1.56
CA TRP A 92 -16.64 -2.07 1.55
C TRP A 92 -18.01 -2.60 1.12
N LEU A 93 -18.05 -3.39 0.04
CA LEU A 93 -19.28 -4.01 -0.47
C LEU A 93 -19.90 -4.99 0.53
N ARG A 94 -19.06 -5.73 1.25
CA ARG A 94 -19.50 -6.73 2.23
C ARG A 94 -19.21 -6.28 3.66
N TRP A 95 -19.32 -4.99 4.00
CA TRP A 95 -18.96 -4.55 5.35
C TRP A 95 -19.84 -5.21 6.42
N PRO A 96 -19.30 -5.80 7.50
CA PRO A 96 -20.12 -6.45 8.52
C PRO A 96 -21.11 -5.47 9.18
N GLU A 97 -22.35 -5.91 9.35
CA GLU A 97 -23.38 -5.13 10.03
C GLU A 97 -23.01 -4.89 11.49
N GLY A 98 -23.38 -3.73 12.03
CA GLY A 98 -23.07 -3.35 13.42
C GLY A 98 -21.62 -2.88 13.67
N LEU A 99 -20.71 -2.98 12.70
CA LEU A 99 -19.37 -2.39 12.80
C LEU A 99 -19.34 -0.95 12.27
N GLY A 100 -18.93 -0.01 13.13
CA GLY A 100 -18.64 1.37 12.73
C GLY A 100 -17.40 1.49 11.83
N ARG A 101 -17.06 2.72 11.43
CA ARG A 101 -15.83 3.05 10.67
C ARG A 101 -15.74 2.46 9.26
N LYS A 102 -16.86 2.13 8.61
CA LYS A 102 -16.90 1.75 7.18
C LYS A 102 -16.18 2.76 6.27
N TRP A 103 -16.15 4.04 6.65
CA TRP A 103 -15.42 5.07 5.91
C TRP A 103 -13.92 4.83 5.82
N THR A 104 -13.28 4.17 6.80
CA THR A 104 -11.82 3.92 6.74
C THR A 104 -11.45 3.00 5.58
N THR A 105 -12.28 1.99 5.28
CA THR A 105 -12.03 1.11 4.13
C THR A 105 -12.27 1.80 2.79
N ILE A 106 -13.18 2.77 2.74
CA ILE A 106 -13.43 3.57 1.53
C ILE A 106 -12.25 4.50 1.30
N THR A 107 -11.81 5.21 2.33
CA THR A 107 -10.63 6.09 2.27
C THR A 107 -9.40 5.30 1.84
N ALA A 108 -9.14 4.13 2.45
CA ALA A 108 -8.04 3.26 2.06
C ALA A 108 -8.14 2.81 0.59
N ALA A 109 -9.33 2.41 0.11
CA ALA A 109 -9.53 2.08 -1.30
C ALA A 109 -9.16 3.25 -2.22
N VAL A 110 -9.65 4.46 -1.92
CA VAL A 110 -9.35 5.64 -2.74
C VAL A 110 -7.85 5.92 -2.79
N PHE A 111 -7.16 5.90 -1.64
CA PHE A 111 -5.72 6.13 -1.60
C PHE A 111 -4.93 5.04 -2.34
N TRP A 112 -5.25 3.75 -2.13
CA TRP A 112 -4.59 2.67 -2.87
C TRP A 112 -4.83 2.74 -4.37
N GLY A 113 -6.02 3.15 -4.79
CA GLY A 113 -6.33 3.40 -6.21
C GLY A 113 -5.48 4.52 -6.79
N PHE A 114 -5.34 5.65 -6.08
CA PHE A 114 -4.46 6.75 -6.51
C PHE A 114 -2.99 6.36 -6.51
N THR A 115 -2.52 5.63 -5.49
CA THR A 115 -1.14 5.12 -5.44
C THR A 115 -0.86 4.17 -6.61
N ALA A 116 -1.76 3.24 -6.91
CA ALA A 116 -1.59 2.32 -8.05
C ALA A 116 -1.54 3.09 -9.39
N LEU A 117 -2.42 4.07 -9.59
CA LEU A 117 -2.41 4.92 -10.79
C LEU A 117 -1.13 5.76 -10.89
N ALA A 118 -0.64 6.30 -9.78
CA ALA A 118 0.61 7.07 -9.74
C ALA A 118 1.82 6.20 -10.10
N LEU A 119 1.91 4.99 -9.54
CA LEU A 119 2.98 4.04 -9.83
C LEU A 119 2.93 3.57 -11.30
N LEU A 120 1.74 3.29 -11.82
CA LEU A 120 1.56 2.97 -13.24
C LEU A 120 2.04 4.13 -14.12
N ALA A 121 1.65 5.36 -13.83
CA ALA A 121 2.09 6.52 -14.60
C ALA A 121 3.62 6.72 -14.55
N LEU A 122 4.25 6.54 -13.39
CA LEU A 122 5.71 6.60 -13.23
C LEU A 122 6.43 5.51 -14.03
N SER A 123 5.90 4.29 -14.02
CA SER A 123 6.49 3.20 -14.81
C SER A 123 6.49 3.53 -16.30
N GLN A 124 5.38 4.05 -16.84
CA GLN A 124 5.27 4.41 -18.26
C GLN A 124 6.21 5.57 -18.64
N LEU A 125 6.35 6.57 -17.78
CA LEU A 125 7.28 7.68 -18.01
C LEU A 125 8.73 7.18 -18.11
N SER A 126 9.11 6.23 -17.26
CA SER A 126 10.46 5.65 -17.23
C SER A 126 10.80 4.81 -18.47
N TYR A 127 9.80 4.24 -19.16
CA TYR A 127 9.99 3.51 -20.43
C TYR A 127 9.94 4.41 -21.68
N SER A 128 9.52 5.67 -21.53
CA SER A 128 9.34 6.61 -22.65
C SER A 128 10.49 7.60 -22.85
N ILE A 129 11.49 7.56 -21.95
CA ILE A 129 12.72 8.37 -21.96
C ILE A 129 13.90 7.43 -22.20
#